data_AF-A0A1I5MV58-F1
#
_entry.id   AF-A0A1I5MV58-F1
#
_cell.length_a   1.000
_cell.length_b   1.000
_cell.length_c   1.000
_cell.angle_alpha   90.00
_cell.angle_beta   90.00
_cell.angle_gamma   90.00
#
_symmetry.space_group_name_H-M   'P 1'
#
loop_
_entity.id
_entity.type
_entity.pdbx_description
1 polymer ?
#
loop_
_entity_poly.entity_id
_entity_poly.type
_entity_poly.pdbx_seq_one_letter_code
_entity_poly.pdbx_strand_id
1 'polypeptide(L)' 'GRWVDNRMIERLWRSIKYECIYLNAFETGSEARAGIGKWISYYNELRPHSSHGILTPNEAYNTMNGTTKLAA' A
#
# COMPACT_ATOMS: atom_id res chain seq x y z
N GLY A 1 -13.23 -4.79 -17.24
CA GLY A 1 -13.16 -4.45 -15.80
C GLY A 1 -13.66 -3.03 -15.61
N ARG A 2 -14.19 -2.68 -14.43
CA ARG A 2 -14.65 -1.31 -14.18
C ARG A 2 -13.43 -0.43 -13.88
N TRP A 3 -13.44 0.81 -14.35
CA TRP A 3 -12.33 1.76 -14.13
C TRP A 3 -12.09 2.04 -12.63
N VAL A 4 -13.16 1.96 -11.83
CA VAL A 4 -13.09 2.17 -10.37
C VAL A 4 -12.20 1.13 -9.70
N ASP A 5 -12.27 -0.12 -10.15
CA ASP A 5 -11.48 -1.22 -9.60
C ASP A 5 -9.98 -1.00 -9.86
N ASN A 6 -9.62 -0.40 -11.01
CA ASN A 6 -8.24 -0.16 -11.40
C ASN A 6 -7.61 1.09 -10.75
N ARG A 7 -8.44 2.07 -10.38
CA ARG A 7 -7.97 3.37 -9.87
C ARG A 7 -7.07 3.22 -8.64
N MET A 8 -7.35 2.29 -7.74
CA MET A 8 -6.57 2.10 -6.52
C MET A 8 -5.19 1.51 -6.81
N ILE A 9 -5.13 0.47 -7.64
CA ILE A 9 -3.87 -0.19 -7.99
C ILE A 9 -2.98 0.73 -8.84
N GLU A 10 -3.55 1.57 -9.69
CA GLU A 10 -2.80 2.59 -10.44
C GLU A 10 -2.14 3.64 -9.53
N ARG A 11 -2.85 4.10 -8.49
CA ARG A 11 -2.29 5.06 -7.51
C ARG A 11 -1.17 4.43 -6.68
N LEU A 12 -1.32 3.15 -6.30
CA LEU A 12 -0.26 2.39 -5.64
C LEU A 12 0.97 2.30 -6.54
N TRP A 13 0.79 1.88 -7.80
CA TRP A 13 1.87 1.75 -8.78
C TRP A 13 2.56 3.07 -9.13
N ARG A 14 1.84 4.18 -9.08
CA ARG A 14 2.47 5.50 -9.21
C ARG A 14 3.38 5.78 -8.01
N SER A 15 2.88 5.57 -6.80
CA SER A 15 3.64 5.85 -5.56
C SER A 15 4.92 5.01 -5.47
N ILE A 16 4.83 3.70 -5.70
CA ILE A 16 6.01 2.80 -5.63
C ILE A 16 7.09 3.18 -6.65
N LYS A 17 6.70 3.60 -7.86
CA LYS A 17 7.65 4.00 -8.89
C LYS A 17 8.44 5.23 -8.46
N TYR A 18 7.75 6.28 -8.01
CA TYR A 18 8.39 7.54 -7.67
C TYR A 18 9.11 7.52 -6.31
N GLU A 19 8.63 6.74 -5.35
CA GLU A 19 9.14 6.75 -3.98
C GLU A 19 10.15 5.62 -3.71
N CYS A 20 10.20 4.58 -4.55
CA CYS A 20 11.12 3.46 -4.38
C CYS A 20 11.92 3.22 -5.65
N ILE A 21 11.28 2.85 -6.76
CA ILE A 21 11.99 2.32 -7.93
C ILE A 21 12.87 3.38 -8.61
N TYR A 22 12.39 4.62 -8.77
CA TYR A 22 13.16 5.67 -9.45
C TYR A 22 14.23 6.31 -8.55
N LEU A 23 14.11 6.18 -7.23
CA LEU A 23 15.11 6.69 -6.29
C LEU A 23 16.22 5.68 -6.03
N ASN A 24 15.96 4.39 -6.23
CA ASN A 24 16.91 3.33 -5.98
C ASN A 24 17.37 2.74 -7.33
N ALA A 25 18.65 2.93 -7.65
CA ALA A 25 19.28 2.25 -8.78
C ALA A 25 19.62 0.80 -8.36
N PHE A 26 18.60 -0.06 -8.24
CA PHE A 26 18.81 -1.46 -7.90
C PHE A 26 19.67 -2.15 -8.96
N GLU A 27 20.80 -2.73 -8.55
CA GLU A 27 21.72 -3.41 -9.46
C GLU A 27 21.26 -4.84 -9.74
N THR A 28 20.56 -5.45 -8.78
CA THR A 28 20.06 -6.83 -8.88
C THR A 28 18.57 -6.96 -8.58
N GLY A 29 17.94 -8.01 -9.13
CA GLY A 29 16.55 -8.33 -8.84
C GLY A 29 16.29 -8.65 -7.36
N SER A 30 17.28 -9.20 -6.65
CA SER A 30 17.18 -9.49 -5.22
C SER A 30 17.08 -8.22 -4.38
N GLU A 31 17.87 -7.20 -4.71
CA GLU A 31 17.81 -5.87 -4.07
C GLU A 31 16.48 -5.18 -4.38
N ALA A 32 16.03 -5.22 -5.63
CA ALA A 32 14.74 -4.68 -6.02
C ALA A 32 13.61 -5.33 -5.22
N ARG A 33 13.62 -6.66 -5.06
CA ARG A 33 12.63 -7.38 -4.25
C ARG A 33 12.67 -6.95 -2.79
N ALA A 34 13.86 -6.81 -2.20
CA ALA A 34 14.01 -6.37 -0.82
C ALA A 34 13.55 -4.92 -0.61
N GLY A 35 13.93 -4.00 -1.51
CA GLY A 35 13.53 -2.59 -1.47
C GLY A 35 12.03 -2.38 -1.67
N ILE A 36 11.45 -3.06 -2.67
CA ILE A 36 10.00 -3.06 -2.91
C ILE A 36 9.27 -3.66 -1.71
N GLY A 37 9.75 -4.78 -1.16
CA GLY A 37 9.16 -5.41 0.03
C GLY A 37 9.12 -4.45 1.22
N LYS A 38 10.24 -3.79 1.53
CA LYS A 38 10.30 -2.76 2.58
C LYS A 38 9.32 -1.61 2.33
N TRP A 39 9.23 -1.13 1.09
CA TRP A 39 8.31 -0.05 0.74
C TRP A 39 6.85 -0.47 0.90
N ILE A 40 6.49 -1.71 0.52
CA ILE A 40 5.13 -2.25 0.71
C ILE A 40 4.79 -2.37 2.19
N SER A 41 5.70 -2.87 3.03
CA SER A 41 5.48 -2.93 4.49
C SER A 41 5.26 -1.53 5.05
N TYR A 42 6.09 -0.55 4.70
CA TYR A 42 5.89 0.84 5.09
C TYR A 42 4.51 1.39 4.65
N TYR A 43 4.13 1.15 3.40
CA TYR A 43 2.84 1.60 2.86
C TYR A 43 1.66 1.03 3.65
N ASN A 44 1.71 -0.26 4.02
CA ASN A 44 0.60 -0.94 4.69
C ASN A 44 0.54 -0.70 6.19
N GLU A 45 1.69 -0.53 6.85
CA GLU A 45 1.79 -0.55 8.33
C GLU A 45 2.05 0.82 8.94
N LEU A 46 2.63 1.75 8.20
CA LEU A 46 3.16 3.01 8.77
C LEU A 46 2.64 4.26 8.06
N ARG A 47 2.17 4.15 6.81
CA ARG A 47 1.71 5.31 6.03
C ARG A 47 0.23 5.60 6.32
N PRO A 48 -0.11 6.73 6.97
CA PRO A 48 -1.50 7.12 7.14
C PRO A 48 -2.09 7.66 5.83
N HIS A 49 -3.35 7.29 5.54
CA HIS A 49 -4.05 7.73 4.34
C HIS A 49 -5.27 8.58 4.69
N SER A 50 -5.37 9.78 4.13
CA SER A 50 -6.54 10.66 4.32
C SER A 50 -7.85 10.01 3.86
N SER A 51 -7.81 9.18 2.81
CA SER A 51 -8.98 8.42 2.35
C SER A 51 -9.46 7.37 3.36
N HIS A 52 -8.65 6.98 4.34
CA HIS A 52 -9.00 6.05 5.41
C HIS A 52 -9.14 6.75 6.78
N GLY A 53 -9.32 8.07 6.80
CA GLY A 53 -9.43 8.81 8.07
C GLY A 53 -8.11 8.89 8.84
N ILE A 54 -6.97 8.98 8.13
CA ILE A 54 -5.60 9.02 8.69
C ILE A 54 -5.14 7.66 9.26
N LEU A 55 -5.90 6.59 9.02
CA LEU A 55 -5.45 5.23 9.29
C LEU A 55 -4.51 4.71 8.19
N THR A 56 -3.64 3.79 8.59
CA THR A 56 -2.87 2.95 7.66
C THR A 56 -3.80 1.91 7.00
N PRO A 57 -3.42 1.34 5.85
CA PRO A 57 -4.22 0.31 5.20
C PRO A 57 -4.50 -0.90 6.10
N ASN A 58 -3.52 -1.34 6.90
CA ASN A 58 -3.70 -2.44 7.85
C ASN A 58 -4.69 -2.07 8.96
N GLU A 59 -4.58 -0.88 9.54
CA GLU A 59 -5.53 -0.42 10.56
C GLU A 59 -6.95 -0.34 10.00
N ALA A 60 -7.14 0.28 8.83
CA ALA A 60 -8.44 0.40 8.19
C ALA A 60 -9.07 -0.97 7.90
N TYR A 61 -8.29 -1.92 7.41
CA TYR A 61 -8.73 -3.30 7.16
C TYR A 61 -9.12 -4.01 8.46
N ASN A 62 -8.32 -3.86 9.51
CA ASN A 62 -8.58 -4.47 10.82
C ASN A 62 -9.82 -3.87 11.50
N THR A 63 -10.01 -2.55 11.43
CA THR A 63 -11.22 -1.89 11.92
C THR A 63 -12.46 -2.40 11.17
N MET A 64 -12.40 -2.51 9.84
CA MET A 64 -13.51 -3.04 9.04
C MET A 64 -13.87 -4.49 9.41
N ASN A 65 -12.86 -5.35 9.59
CA ASN A 65 -13.07 -6.73 10.03
C ASN A 65 -13.64 -6.82 11.46
N GLY A 66 -13.20 -5.94 12.37
CA GLY A 66 -13.74 -5.85 13.73
C GLY A 66 -15.21 -5.44 13.74
N THR A 67 -15.58 -4.41 12.97
CA THR A 67 -16.98 -3.97 12.81
C THR A 67 -17.86 -5.07 12.22
N THR A 68 -17.36 -5.81 11.23
CA THR A 68 -18.11 -6.91 10.61
C THR A 68 -18.34 -8.06 11.59
N LYS A 69 -17.37 -8.37 12.46
CA LYS A 69 -17.51 -9.37 13.53
C LYS A 69 -18.43 -8.93 14.68
N LEU A 70 -18.54 -7.64 14.95
CA LEU A 70 -19.45 -7.10 15.98
C LEU A 70 -20.90 -7.00 15.50
N ALA A 71 -21.13 -6.99 14.19
CA ALA A 71 -22.45 -6.90 13.56
C ALA A 71 -23.05 -8.27 13.17
N ALA A 72 -22.36 -9.37 13.49
CA ALA A 72 -22.77 -10.76 13.24
C ALA A 72 -23.09 -11.46 14.56
#